data_AF-A0A6C0H840-F1
#
_entry.id   AF-A0A6C0H840-F1
#
_cell.length_a   1.000
_cell.length_b   1.000
_cell.length_c   1.000
_cell.angle_alpha   90.00
_cell.angle_beta   90.00
_cell.angle_gamma   90.00
#
_symmetry.space_group_name_H-M   'P 1'
#
loop_
_entity.id
_entity.type
_entity.pdbx_description
1 polymer ?
#
loop_
_entity_poly.entity_id
_entity_poly.type
_entity_poly.pdbx_seq_one_letter_code
_entity_poly.pdbx_strand_id
1 'polypeptide(L)'
;MNTNTNNNSIPTIDSLYQEKSKKEQSKSDIFNIVLNKCIEKIVYTNRHTDKTFVIFEVPKILIGYPMYDMRSCLLFLIGKLSANGYLVEFIDPFYLYIDWGCAQQSKYQTGSSSKKTTIIPAQYPEKLKQRAKSILQQFPDTSKVEFVYEDTLRNSEKHKKKINK
;
A
#
# COMPACT_ATOMS: atom_id res chain seq x y z
N MET A 1 -24.54 31.71 -24.72
CA MET A 1 -24.89 30.63 -25.67
C MET A 1 -24.57 29.30 -24.99
N ASN A 2 -25.60 28.58 -24.52
CA ASN A 2 -25.45 27.25 -23.93
C ASN A 2 -25.43 26.21 -25.07
N THR A 3 -24.26 25.66 -25.38
CA THR A 3 -24.18 24.46 -26.24
C THR A 3 -24.38 23.24 -25.37
N ASN A 4 -25.64 22.89 -25.13
CA ASN A 4 -26.03 21.57 -24.64
C ASN A 4 -25.85 20.58 -25.81
N THR A 5 -24.63 20.08 -25.98
CA THR A 5 -24.34 19.00 -26.93
C THR A 5 -24.68 17.67 -26.28
N ASN A 6 -25.90 17.20 -26.52
CA ASN A 6 -26.31 15.82 -26.31
C ASN A 6 -25.49 14.93 -27.26
N ASN A 7 -24.24 14.61 -26.89
CA ASN A 7 -23.35 13.76 -27.68
C ASN A 7 -23.74 12.28 -27.49
N ASN A 8 -24.73 11.84 -28.25
CA ASN A 8 -25.09 10.42 -28.39
C ASN A 8 -24.14 9.68 -29.36
N SER A 9 -22.86 10.10 -29.43
CA SER A 9 -21.84 9.51 -30.30
C SER A 9 -21.19 8.31 -29.61
N ILE A 10 -20.96 7.23 -30.34
CA ILE A 10 -20.28 6.04 -29.83
C ILE A 10 -18.86 6.45 -29.40
N PRO A 11 -18.47 6.27 -28.13
CA PRO A 11 -17.15 6.65 -27.65
C PRO A 11 -16.06 5.76 -28.27
N THR A 12 -14.93 6.36 -28.65
CA THR A 12 -13.75 5.62 -29.11
C THR A 12 -13.13 4.80 -27.99
N ILE A 13 -12.59 3.63 -28.31
CA ILE A 13 -11.89 2.75 -27.36
C ILE A 13 -10.81 3.51 -26.56
N ASP A 14 -10.03 4.37 -27.21
CA ASP A 14 -8.99 5.18 -26.53
C ASP A 14 -9.57 6.13 -25.48
N SER A 15 -10.73 6.73 -25.75
CA SER A 15 -11.39 7.64 -24.80
C SER A 15 -11.85 6.90 -23.54
N LEU A 16 -12.32 5.66 -23.68
CA LEU A 16 -12.70 4.79 -22.57
C LEU A 16 -11.48 4.39 -21.73
N TYR A 17 -10.35 4.05 -22.37
CA TYR A 17 -9.11 3.76 -21.66
C TYR A 17 -8.56 4.98 -20.92
N GLN A 18 -8.61 6.18 -21.53
CA GLN A 18 -8.21 7.42 -20.87
C GLN A 18 -9.10 7.73 -19.67
N GLU A 19 -10.41 7.53 -19.77
CA GLU A 19 -11.33 7.74 -18.64
C GLU A 19 -11.01 6.78 -17.48
N LYS A 20 -10.75 5.50 -17.78
CA LYS A 20 -10.34 4.51 -16.78
C LYS A 20 -9.03 4.93 -16.09
N SER A 21 -8.01 5.30 -16.87
CA SER A 21 -6.71 5.74 -16.35
C SER A 21 -6.83 6.98 -15.47
N LYS A 22 -7.62 7.99 -15.89
CA LYS A 22 -7.89 9.19 -15.08
C LYS A 22 -8.51 8.83 -13.73
N LYS A 23 -9.46 7.90 -13.68
CA LYS A 23 -10.08 7.44 -12.43
C LYS A 23 -9.05 6.74 -11.51
N GLU A 24 -8.17 5.92 -12.07
CA GLU A 24 -7.11 5.24 -11.32
C GLU A 24 -6.07 6.23 -10.77
N GLN A 25 -5.69 7.23 -11.56
CA GLN A 25 -4.80 8.30 -11.12
C GLN A 25 -5.42 9.10 -9.98
N SER A 26 -6.68 9.52 -10.11
CA SER A 26 -7.37 10.26 -9.05
C SER A 26 -7.43 9.47 -7.74
N LYS A 27 -7.64 8.14 -7.78
CA LYS A 27 -7.57 7.30 -6.57
C LYS A 27 -6.19 7.33 -5.93
N SER A 28 -5.14 7.21 -6.75
CA SER A 28 -3.75 7.25 -6.28
C SER A 28 -3.43 8.60 -5.62
N ASP A 29 -3.89 9.70 -6.21
CA ASP A 29 -3.71 11.05 -5.67
C ASP A 29 -4.38 11.19 -4.29
N ILE A 30 -5.59 10.65 -4.12
CA ILE A 30 -6.29 10.64 -2.84
C ILE A 30 -5.50 9.87 -1.77
N PHE A 31 -4.98 8.69 -2.12
CA PHE A 31 -4.21 7.88 -1.16
C PHE A 31 -2.88 8.56 -0.79
N ASN A 32 -2.26 9.28 -1.72
CA ASN A 32 -1.06 10.07 -1.45
C ASN A 32 -1.31 11.18 -0.41
N ILE A 33 -2.50 11.78 -0.37
CA ILE A 33 -2.85 12.78 0.66
C ILE A 33 -2.78 12.16 2.06
N VAL A 34 -3.34 10.96 2.25
CA VAL A 34 -3.30 10.26 3.54
C VAL A 34 -1.88 9.80 3.88
N LEU A 35 -1.14 9.33 2.89
CA LEU A 35 0.27 8.96 3.05
C LEU A 35 1.11 10.14 3.53
N ASN A 36 0.93 11.33 2.95
CA ASN A 36 1.65 12.53 3.38
C ASN A 36 1.38 12.85 4.85
N LYS A 37 0.11 12.79 5.30
CA LYS A 37 -0.22 12.96 6.73
C LYS A 37 0.46 11.92 7.63
N CYS A 38 0.56 10.68 7.16
CA CYS A 38 1.26 9.62 7.87
C CYS A 38 2.77 9.93 7.98
N ILE A 39 3.39 10.35 6.88
CA ILE A 39 4.81 10.75 6.83
C ILE A 39 5.08 11.94 7.75
N GLU A 40 4.23 12.98 7.71
CA GLU A 40 4.31 14.13 8.60
C GLU A 40 4.29 13.71 10.07
N LYS A 41 3.40 12.77 10.44
CA LYS A 41 3.34 12.23 11.80
C LYS A 41 4.62 11.49 12.19
N ILE A 42 5.15 10.65 11.31
CA ILE A 42 6.42 9.92 11.52
C ILE A 42 7.56 10.92 11.74
N VAL A 43 7.74 11.89 10.85
CA VAL A 43 8.80 12.90 10.91
C VAL A 43 8.66 13.75 12.17
N TYR A 44 7.44 14.17 12.50
CA TYR A 44 7.16 14.93 13.71
C TYR A 44 7.54 14.15 14.96
N THR A 45 7.11 12.89 15.10
CA THR A 45 7.43 12.04 16.24
C THR A 45 8.93 11.80 16.37
N ASN A 46 9.62 11.48 15.28
CA ASN A 46 11.06 11.27 15.27
C ASN A 46 11.85 12.52 15.71
N ARG A 47 11.34 13.72 15.37
CA ARG A 47 12.02 14.99 15.68
C ARG A 47 11.79 15.46 17.12
N HIS A 48 10.61 15.19 17.68
CA HIS A 48 10.19 15.79 18.96
C HIS A 48 10.12 14.79 20.11
N THR A 49 10.37 13.50 19.86
CA THR A 49 10.31 12.45 20.88
C THR A 49 11.40 11.41 20.66
N ASP A 50 11.75 10.67 21.70
CA ASP A 50 12.68 9.53 21.60
C ASP A 50 12.01 8.25 21.04
N LYS A 51 10.74 8.33 20.63
CA LYS A 51 9.99 7.18 20.11
C LYS A 51 10.37 6.92 18.65
N THR A 52 10.54 5.66 18.31
CA THR A 52 10.81 5.20 16.94
C THR A 52 9.59 4.57 16.26
N PHE A 53 8.40 4.78 16.82
CA PHE A 53 7.16 4.25 16.31
C PHE A 53 6.02 5.26 16.42
N VAL A 54 4.99 5.09 15.59
CA VAL A 54 3.72 5.82 15.66
C VAL A 54 2.55 4.87 15.52
N ILE A 55 1.43 5.25 16.13
CA ILE A 55 0.12 4.69 15.82
C ILE A 55 -0.61 5.74 14.97
N PHE A 56 -0.96 5.38 13.74
CA PHE A 56 -1.66 6.24 12.78
C PHE A 56 -3.09 5.75 12.61
N GLU A 57 -4.06 6.65 12.73
CA GLU A 57 -5.47 6.34 12.43
C GLU A 57 -5.74 6.66 10.97
N VAL A 58 -6.22 5.67 10.22
CA VAL A 58 -6.63 5.89 8.83
C VAL A 58 -8.01 6.57 8.83
N PRO A 59 -8.16 7.72 8.15
CA PRO A 59 -9.46 8.40 8.08
C PRO A 59 -10.55 7.46 7.55
N LYS A 60 -11.73 7.46 8.18
CA LYS A 60 -12.88 6.67 7.69
C LYS A 60 -13.49 7.30 6.44
N ILE A 61 -13.46 8.63 6.37
CA ILE A 61 -14.01 9.45 5.30
C ILE A 61 -13.03 10.58 4.98
N LEU A 62 -13.04 11.05 3.73
CA LEU A 62 -12.20 12.15 3.29
C LEU A 62 -13.08 13.19 2.58
N ILE A 63 -13.31 14.33 3.25
CA ILE A 63 -14.22 15.38 2.77
C ILE A 63 -13.71 15.93 1.43
N GLY A 64 -14.61 16.03 0.45
CA GLY A 64 -14.28 16.42 -0.92
C GLY A 64 -13.87 15.25 -1.82
N TYR A 65 -13.76 14.03 -1.28
CA TYR A 65 -13.32 12.86 -2.03
C TYR A 65 -14.28 11.67 -1.82
N PRO A 66 -15.43 11.64 -2.54
CA PRO A 66 -16.45 10.61 -2.38
C PRO A 66 -16.01 9.22 -2.83
N MET A 67 -14.97 9.13 -3.67
CA MET A 67 -14.38 7.88 -4.16
C MET A 67 -13.35 7.29 -3.20
N TYR A 68 -13.14 7.91 -2.04
CA TYR A 68 -12.21 7.42 -1.04
C TYR A 68 -12.72 6.12 -0.42
N ASP A 69 -11.95 5.05 -0.58
CA ASP A 69 -12.14 3.80 0.15
C ASP A 69 -11.03 3.66 1.20
N MET A 70 -11.45 3.67 2.46
CA MET A 70 -10.55 3.57 3.60
C MET A 70 -9.81 2.23 3.63
N ARG A 71 -10.44 1.12 3.20
CA ARG A 71 -9.79 -0.21 3.19
C ARG A 71 -8.66 -0.26 2.17
N SER A 72 -8.92 0.21 0.96
CA SER A 72 -7.90 0.34 -0.09
C SER A 72 -6.77 1.28 0.33
N CYS A 73 -7.10 2.38 1.03
CA CYS A 73 -6.09 3.30 1.57
C CYS A 73 -5.21 2.63 2.64
N LEU A 74 -5.81 1.90 3.58
CA LEU A 74 -5.09 1.14 4.60
C LEU A 74 -4.09 0.17 3.96
N LEU A 75 -4.54 -0.61 2.97
CA LEU A 75 -3.69 -1.56 2.25
C LEU A 75 -2.57 -0.86 1.48
N PHE A 76 -2.89 0.26 0.82
CA PHE A 76 -1.90 1.10 0.13
C PHE A 76 -0.81 1.59 1.08
N LEU A 77 -1.16 2.08 2.27
CA LEU A 77 -0.20 2.54 3.28
C LEU A 77 0.69 1.40 3.76
N ILE A 78 0.12 0.24 4.10
CA ILE A 78 0.86 -0.94 4.53
C ILE A 78 1.88 -1.34 3.46
N GLY A 79 1.45 -1.46 2.20
CA GLY A 79 2.32 -1.82 1.08
C GLY A 79 3.44 -0.80 0.86
N LYS A 80 3.11 0.49 0.82
CA LYS A 80 4.08 1.56 0.56
C LYS A 80 5.12 1.68 1.67
N LEU A 81 4.71 1.62 2.93
CA LEU A 81 5.61 1.72 4.09
C LEU A 81 6.48 0.46 4.24
N SER A 82 5.89 -0.73 4.07
CA SER A 82 6.64 -2.00 4.13
C SER A 82 7.70 -2.09 3.03
N ALA A 83 7.40 -1.60 1.82
CA ALA A 83 8.37 -1.53 0.72
C ALA A 83 9.57 -0.61 1.02
N ASN A 84 9.39 0.38 1.90
CA ASN A 84 10.46 1.27 2.37
C ASN A 84 11.19 0.74 3.61
N GLY A 85 10.88 -0.48 4.07
CA GLY A 85 11.55 -1.13 5.20
C GLY A 85 11.02 -0.77 6.58
N TYR A 86 9.84 -0.12 6.67
CA TYR A 86 9.15 0.08 7.93
C TYR A 86 8.48 -1.23 8.39
N LEU A 87 8.46 -1.47 9.69
CA LEU A 87 7.60 -2.50 10.29
C LEU A 87 6.19 -1.90 10.42
N VAL A 88 5.19 -2.56 9.84
CA VAL A 88 3.81 -2.04 9.80
C VAL A 88 2.82 -3.11 10.22
N GLU A 89 2.12 -2.88 11.33
CA GLU A 89 1.10 -3.78 11.83
C GLU A 89 -0.27 -3.12 11.88
N PHE A 90 -1.28 -3.84 11.40
CA PHE A 90 -2.67 -3.43 11.56
C PHE A 90 -3.15 -3.66 13.00
N ILE A 91 -3.77 -2.63 13.58
CA ILE A 91 -4.47 -2.63 14.86
C ILE A 91 -5.95 -2.32 14.57
N ASP A 92 -6.84 -3.16 15.10
CA ASP A 92 -8.26 -3.04 14.82
C ASP A 92 -8.96 -1.97 15.70
N PRO A 93 -9.92 -1.19 15.16
CA PRO A 93 -10.23 -1.00 13.74
C PRO A 93 -9.56 0.25 13.18
N PHE A 94 -8.80 0.09 12.09
CA PHE A 94 -8.22 1.17 11.24
C PHE A 94 -7.00 1.91 11.81
N TYR A 95 -6.32 1.31 12.77
CA TYR A 95 -5.05 1.81 13.26
C TYR A 95 -3.89 1.09 12.58
N LEU A 96 -2.83 1.83 12.27
CA LEU A 96 -1.56 1.30 11.79
C LEU A 96 -0.50 1.59 12.84
N TYR A 97 0.09 0.54 13.39
CA TYR A 97 1.37 0.63 14.07
C TYR A 97 2.48 0.68 13.03
N ILE A 98 3.34 1.68 13.10
CA ILE A 98 4.44 1.90 12.15
C ILE A 98 5.70 2.14 12.98
N ASP A 99 6.71 1.29 12.80
CA ASP A 99 7.97 1.34 13.53
C ASP A 99 9.17 1.32 12.56
N TRP A 100 10.10 2.24 12.77
CA TRP A 100 11.35 2.37 12.02
C TRP A 100 12.61 2.16 12.87
N GLY A 101 12.46 1.96 14.18
CA GLY A 101 13.56 1.65 15.10
C GLY A 101 13.90 0.16 15.12
N CYS A 102 12.90 -0.71 15.16
CA CYS A 102 13.12 -2.17 15.23
C CYS A 102 13.79 -2.72 13.95
N ALA A 103 13.48 -2.12 12.78
CA ALA A 103 14.08 -2.51 11.50
C ALA A 103 15.62 -2.31 11.43
N GLN A 104 16.21 -1.49 12.30
CA GLN A 104 17.66 -1.32 12.37
C GLN A 104 18.36 -2.47 13.11
N GLN A 105 17.67 -3.13 14.05
CA GLN A 105 18.27 -4.20 14.88
C GLN A 105 18.55 -5.49 14.09
N SER A 106 17.86 -5.72 12.97
CA SER A 106 18.12 -6.86 12.07
C SER A 106 19.36 -6.67 11.18
N LYS A 107 19.90 -5.43 11.06
CA LYS A 107 21.10 -5.14 10.25
C LYS A 107 22.40 -5.31 11.02
N TYR A 108 22.39 -5.18 12.35
CA TYR A 108 23.60 -5.22 13.18
C TYR A 108 23.94 -6.60 13.76
N GLN A 109 23.08 -7.61 13.61
CA GLN A 109 23.34 -8.97 14.12
C GLN A 109 24.07 -9.89 13.12
N THR A 110 24.48 -9.41 11.94
CA THR A 110 25.23 -10.23 10.96
C THR A 110 26.73 -9.97 11.03
N GLY A 111 27.32 -10.27 12.19
CA GLY A 111 28.76 -10.37 12.39
C GLY A 111 29.22 -11.83 12.41
N SER A 112 28.80 -12.65 11.45
CA SER A 112 29.43 -13.95 11.13
C SER A 112 28.77 -14.60 9.91
N SER A 113 29.49 -14.54 8.79
CA SER A 113 29.54 -15.53 7.70
C SER A 113 28.31 -16.41 7.47
N SER A 114 27.37 -15.99 6.59
CA SER A 114 27.09 -16.66 5.29
C SER A 114 25.77 -16.17 4.62
N LYS A 115 25.92 -15.74 3.35
CA LYS A 115 24.94 -15.72 2.25
C LYS A 115 23.55 -15.06 2.48
N LYS A 116 23.47 -13.79 2.06
CA LYS A 116 22.33 -13.07 1.45
C LYS A 116 20.98 -13.82 1.42
N THR A 117 20.09 -13.47 2.34
CA THR A 117 18.64 -13.48 2.15
C THR A 117 18.08 -12.36 3.01
N THR A 118 17.22 -11.54 2.42
CA THR A 118 16.37 -10.58 3.11
C THR A 118 15.66 -11.30 4.27
N ILE A 119 16.17 -11.16 5.49
CA ILE A 119 15.49 -11.66 6.69
C ILE A 119 14.38 -10.66 7.00
N ILE A 120 13.30 -10.74 6.24
CA ILE A 120 11.99 -10.59 6.86
C ILE A 120 11.89 -11.81 7.79
N PRO A 121 11.66 -11.66 9.10
CA PRO A 121 11.49 -12.81 9.98
C PRO A 121 10.46 -13.73 9.33
N ALA A 122 10.80 -15.01 9.09
CA ALA A 122 9.98 -15.94 8.31
C ALA A 122 8.52 -16.06 8.80
N GLN A 123 8.26 -15.61 10.03
CA GLN A 123 6.93 -15.55 10.66
C GLN A 123 6.08 -14.33 10.27
N TYR A 124 6.69 -13.22 9.83
CA TYR A 124 6.01 -11.97 9.49
C TYR A 124 5.16 -12.03 8.20
N PRO A 125 5.62 -12.64 7.08
CA PRO A 125 4.78 -12.76 5.89
C PRO A 125 3.62 -13.72 6.10
N GLU A 126 3.80 -14.76 6.92
CA GLU A 126 2.73 -15.71 7.24
C GLU A 126 1.67 -15.10 8.18
N LYS A 127 2.07 -14.30 9.19
CA LYS A 127 1.12 -13.56 10.05
C LYS A 127 0.33 -12.51 9.26
N LEU A 128 0.95 -11.82 8.31
CA LEU A 128 0.26 -10.88 7.42
C LEU A 128 -0.69 -11.58 6.46
N LYS A 129 -0.31 -12.72 5.88
CA LYS A 129 -1.21 -13.56 5.06
C LYS A 129 -2.40 -14.06 5.85
N GLN A 130 -2.18 -14.53 7.09
CA GLN A 130 -3.24 -14.99 7.98
C GLN A 130 -4.18 -13.84 8.36
N ARG A 131 -3.65 -12.65 8.67
CA ARG A 131 -4.46 -11.45 8.95
C ARG A 131 -5.20 -10.94 7.70
N ALA A 132 -4.58 -10.98 6.53
CA ALA A 132 -5.25 -10.67 5.28
C ALA A 132 -6.42 -11.65 5.04
N LYS A 133 -6.19 -12.95 5.29
CA LYS A 133 -7.21 -14.01 5.18
C LYS A 133 -8.35 -13.82 6.20
N SER A 134 -8.06 -13.40 7.43
CA SER A 134 -9.11 -13.12 8.43
C SER A 134 -9.92 -11.87 8.07
N ILE A 135 -9.29 -10.84 7.51
CA ILE A 135 -9.99 -9.63 7.03
C ILE A 135 -10.90 -9.98 5.84
N LEU A 136 -10.41 -10.77 4.88
CA LEU A 136 -11.21 -11.29 3.76
C LEU A 136 -12.41 -12.12 4.25
N GLN A 137 -12.22 -12.92 5.31
CA GLN A 137 -13.28 -13.75 5.90
C GLN A 137 -14.33 -12.93 6.66
N GLN A 138 -13.91 -11.86 7.35
CA GLN A 138 -14.80 -10.96 8.10
C GLN A 138 -15.61 -10.05 7.16
N PHE A 139 -15.14 -9.84 5.93
CA PHE A 139 -15.77 -8.95 4.95
C PHE A 139 -15.80 -9.59 3.53
N PRO A 140 -16.79 -10.44 3.22
CA PRO A 140 -16.83 -11.25 1.99
C PRO A 140 -16.88 -10.43 0.67
N ASP A 141 -17.34 -9.18 0.71
CA ASP A 141 -17.42 -8.29 -0.47
C ASP A 141 -16.07 -7.69 -0.90
N THR A 142 -14.97 -8.02 -0.20
CA THR A 142 -13.60 -7.54 -0.51
C THR A 142 -12.91 -8.32 -1.64
N SER A 143 -13.61 -9.30 -2.24
CA SER A 143 -13.13 -10.31 -3.18
C SER A 143 -12.67 -9.82 -4.56
N LYS A 144 -12.63 -8.50 -4.81
CA LYS A 144 -12.09 -7.89 -6.05
C LYS A 144 -10.66 -7.34 -5.94
N VAL A 145 -10.03 -7.38 -4.76
CA VAL A 145 -8.64 -6.95 -4.59
C VAL A 145 -7.72 -8.17 -4.65
N GLU A 146 -7.24 -8.49 -5.85
CA GLU A 146 -6.21 -9.51 -6.04
C GLU A 146 -4.88 -8.99 -5.49
N PHE A 147 -4.35 -9.65 -4.45
CA PHE A 147 -3.05 -9.35 -3.87
C PHE A 147 -1.94 -9.76 -4.84
N VAL A 148 -1.46 -8.83 -5.67
CA VAL A 148 -0.26 -9.06 -6.49
C VAL A 148 0.96 -8.76 -5.64
N TYR A 149 1.61 -9.80 -5.13
CA TYR A 149 2.91 -9.69 -4.46
C TYR A 149 3.98 -9.22 -5.45
N GLU A 150 4.86 -8.29 -5.06
CA GLU A 150 6.01 -7.89 -5.90
C GLU A 150 6.90 -9.09 -6.28
N ASP A 151 6.94 -10.15 -5.47
CA ASP A 151 7.65 -11.40 -5.77
C ASP A 151 7.13 -12.09 -7.03
N THR A 152 5.84 -11.93 -7.37
CA THR A 152 5.26 -12.48 -8.61
C THR A 152 5.62 -11.65 -9.85
N LEU A 153 5.69 -10.32 -9.73
CA LEU A 153 6.16 -9.42 -10.79
C LEU A 153 7.65 -9.65 -11.10
N ARG A 154 8.47 -9.85 -10.06
CA ARG A 154 9.90 -10.13 -10.20
C ARG A 154 10.20 -11.49 -10.84
N ASN A 155 9.35 -12.49 -10.62
CA ASN A 155 9.49 -13.81 -11.28
C ASN A 155 9.03 -13.78 -12.75
N SER A 156 8.01 -12.99 -13.08
CA SER A 156 7.58 -12.73 -14.46
C SER A 156 8.67 -12.02 -15.29
N GLU A 157 9.35 -11.02 -14.71
CA GLU A 157 10.46 -10.33 -15.39
C GLU A 157 11.71 -11.20 -15.56
N LYS A 158 11.99 -12.11 -14.62
CA LYS A 158 13.09 -13.07 -14.72
C LYS A 158 12.84 -14.13 -15.80
N HIS A 159 11.60 -14.56 -16.00
CA HIS A 159 11.24 -15.44 -17.11
C HIS A 159 11.35 -14.74 -18.47
N LYS A 160 10.89 -13.48 -18.58
CA LYS A 160 11.03 -12.70 -19.83
C LYS A 160 12.48 -12.43 -20.22
N LYS A 161 13.39 -12.21 -19.26
CA LYS A 161 14.83 -12.03 -19.53
C LYS A 161 15.58 -13.31 -19.91
N LYS A 162 15.06 -14.49 -19.57
CA LYS A 162 15.63 -15.79 -19.97
C LYS A 162 15.20 -16.26 -21.35
N ILE A 163 14.11 -15.73 -21.89
CA ILE A 163 13.56 -16.13 -23.21
C ILE A 163 14.19 -15.31 -24.35
N ASN A 164 14.76 -14.13 -24.06
CA ASN A 164 15.38 -13.23 -25.04
C ASN A 164 16.93 -13.26 -25.04
N LYS A 165 17.55 -14.34 -24.56
CA LYS A 165 19.00 -14.55 -24.64
C LYS A 165 19.29 -15.98 -25.06
#